data_AF-A0A133ULY7-F1
#
_entry.id   AF-A0A133ULY7-F1
#
_cell.length_a   1.000
_cell.length_b   1.000
_cell.length_c   1.000
_cell.angle_alpha   90.00
_cell.angle_beta   90.00
_cell.angle_gamma   90.00
#
_symmetry.space_group_name_H-M   'P 1'
#
loop_
_entity.id
_entity.type
_entity.pdbx_description
1 polymer ?
#
loop_
_entity_poly.entity_id
_entity_poly.type
_entity_poly.pdbx_seq_one_letter_code
_entity_poly.pdbx_strand_id
1 'polypeptide(L)'
;MKDAKTKLLIFLFITIFLSSTLIALGTSSPKNLYSEVLKDGGNSHLKLLTVPFISQKKLYCSEASATMILHYYGQNKITQEYVHENISINFEKMLPPLTRYLDCSYEALRIEGLKREINEGDPIMIRLLIGEVRHTVVVVGYKTESVIIHDPERGKNLKMSYETLLNHWIPVNSGHMSITFN
;
A
#
# COMPACT_ATOMS: atom_id res chain seq x y z
N MET A 1 55.19 29.66 -45.61
CA MET A 1 54.71 28.71 -44.59
C MET A 1 53.20 28.87 -44.51
N LYS A 2 52.41 28.26 -45.40
CA LYS A 2 51.99 26.84 -45.42
C LYS A 2 51.46 26.38 -44.06
N ASP A 3 50.22 25.88 -44.09
CA ASP A 3 49.55 25.09 -43.04
C ASP A 3 48.65 25.80 -42.02
N ALA A 4 47.81 26.72 -42.48
CA ALA A 4 46.66 27.19 -41.69
C ALA A 4 45.29 27.01 -42.38
N LYS A 5 45.24 26.42 -43.58
CA LYS A 5 44.00 26.32 -44.40
C LYS A 5 43.43 24.90 -44.56
N THR A 6 43.99 23.90 -43.87
CA THR A 6 43.57 22.48 -44.01
C THR A 6 43.13 21.85 -42.68
N LYS A 7 42.68 22.66 -41.71
CA LYS A 7 42.05 22.17 -40.47
C LYS A 7 40.68 22.82 -40.18
N LEU A 8 40.02 23.32 -41.23
CA LEU A 8 38.68 23.92 -41.15
C LEU A 8 37.59 23.06 -41.82
N LEU A 9 37.90 21.80 -42.16
CA LEU A 9 36.95 20.91 -42.87
C LEU A 9 36.82 19.52 -42.25
N ILE A 10 37.22 19.36 -40.98
CA ILE A 10 37.02 18.15 -40.18
C ILE A 10 36.62 18.57 -38.75
N PHE A 11 35.56 19.37 -38.66
CA PHE A 11 34.85 19.64 -37.39
C PHE A 11 33.34 19.77 -37.65
N LEU A 12 32.89 19.11 -38.71
CA LEU A 12 31.49 18.95 -39.09
C LEU A 12 31.35 17.43 -39.29
N PHE A 13 30.37 16.79 -38.65
CA PHE A 13 30.10 15.34 -38.62
C PHE A 13 30.56 14.51 -37.41
N ILE A 14 30.46 15.00 -36.17
CA ILE A 14 30.10 14.11 -35.04
C ILE A 14 29.22 14.90 -34.05
N THR A 15 28.02 15.27 -34.48
CA THR A 15 26.89 15.50 -33.56
C THR A 15 25.84 14.46 -33.91
N ILE A 16 26.18 13.20 -33.68
CA ILE A 16 25.21 12.11 -33.71
C ILE A 16 24.23 12.40 -32.57
N PHE A 17 23.01 12.70 -32.98
CA PHE A 17 21.77 12.67 -32.22
C PHE A 17 21.83 11.58 -31.14
N LEU A 18 22.19 11.98 -29.92
CA LEU A 18 21.83 11.21 -28.74
C LEU A 18 20.42 11.66 -28.36
N SER A 19 19.43 11.24 -29.17
CA SER A 19 18.06 11.21 -28.71
C SER A 19 18.01 10.16 -27.61
N SER A 20 18.34 10.58 -26.40
CA SER A 20 17.90 9.89 -25.21
C SER A 20 16.38 9.98 -25.24
N THR A 21 15.75 8.94 -25.77
CA THR A 21 14.41 8.56 -25.37
C THR A 21 14.50 8.33 -23.87
N LEU A 22 14.26 9.40 -23.12
CA LEU A 22 13.95 9.34 -21.72
C LEU A 22 12.63 8.59 -21.66
N ILE A 23 12.71 7.26 -21.55
CA ILE A 23 11.60 6.47 -21.07
C ILE A 23 11.35 7.04 -19.67
N ALA A 24 10.30 7.83 -19.56
CA ALA A 24 9.73 8.18 -18.28
C ALA A 24 9.25 6.87 -17.66
N LEU A 25 10.16 6.15 -17.00
CA LEU A 25 9.79 5.30 -15.88
C LEU A 25 9.14 6.27 -14.90
N GLY A 26 7.81 6.30 -14.90
CA GLY A 26 7.02 7.03 -13.94
C GLY A 26 7.39 6.52 -12.55
N THR A 27 8.34 7.18 -11.90
CA THR A 27 8.56 7.04 -10.48
C THR A 27 7.37 7.72 -9.83
N SER A 28 6.34 6.93 -9.49
CA SER A 28 5.21 7.40 -8.71
C SER A 28 5.77 8.00 -7.42
N SER A 29 5.75 9.34 -7.33
CA SER A 29 6.09 10.03 -6.10
C SER A 29 5.13 9.54 -4.99
N PRO A 30 5.62 9.28 -3.76
CA PRO A 30 4.80 8.82 -2.63
C PRO A 30 3.58 9.71 -2.32
N LYS A 31 3.57 10.96 -2.79
CA LYS A 31 2.47 11.92 -2.63
C LYS A 31 1.18 11.57 -3.38
N ASN A 32 1.20 10.63 -4.33
CA ASN A 32 0.04 10.30 -5.19
C ASN A 32 -0.59 8.92 -4.93
N LEU A 33 -0.24 8.23 -3.84
CA LEU A 33 -0.80 6.90 -3.56
C LEU A 33 -2.31 6.92 -3.30
N TYR A 34 -2.80 8.02 -2.72
CA TYR A 34 -4.18 8.16 -2.30
C TYR A 34 -4.83 9.37 -2.95
N SER A 35 -6.12 9.22 -3.25
CA SER A 35 -7.02 10.33 -3.59
C SER A 35 -8.08 10.47 -2.51
N GLU A 36 -8.64 11.67 -2.36
CA GLU A 36 -9.69 11.93 -1.38
C GLU A 36 -10.97 11.17 -1.72
N VAL A 37 -11.58 10.50 -0.73
CA VAL A 37 -12.78 9.66 -0.90
C VAL A 37 -14.03 10.46 -1.28
N LEU A 38 -14.10 11.73 -0.88
CA LEU A 38 -15.33 12.54 -0.90
C LEU A 38 -15.58 13.35 -2.19
N LYS A 39 -14.74 13.23 -3.21
CA LYS A 39 -14.91 13.99 -4.48
C LYS A 39 -15.70 13.27 -5.56
N ASP A 40 -16.00 11.98 -5.40
CA ASP A 40 -16.83 11.25 -6.38
C ASP A 40 -18.31 11.35 -6.00
N GLY A 41 -18.96 12.40 -6.52
CA GLY A 41 -20.41 12.46 -6.63
C GLY A 41 -20.89 11.58 -7.77
N GLY A 42 -21.26 10.33 -7.49
CA GLY A 42 -21.92 9.47 -8.47
C GLY A 42 -21.91 7.99 -8.09
N ASN A 43 -23.11 7.40 -8.01
CA ASN A 43 -23.53 5.99 -8.20
C ASN A 43 -22.51 4.82 -8.10
N SER A 44 -21.47 4.92 -7.27
CA SER A 44 -20.56 3.80 -7.02
C SER A 44 -21.05 3.01 -5.81
N HIS A 45 -21.15 1.69 -5.96
CA HIS A 45 -21.42 0.77 -4.85
C HIS A 45 -20.24 0.82 -3.86
N LEU A 46 -20.31 1.73 -2.89
CA LEU A 46 -19.38 1.82 -1.78
C LEU A 46 -19.77 0.76 -0.73
N LYS A 47 -18.86 -0.17 -0.46
CA LYS A 47 -18.91 -1.03 0.72
C LYS A 47 -17.81 -0.55 1.68
N LEU A 48 -18.18 -0.21 2.90
CA LEU A 48 -17.27 0.33 3.91
C LEU A 48 -17.59 -0.24 5.28
N LEU A 49 -16.58 -0.81 5.93
CA LEU A 49 -16.63 -1.31 7.29
C LEU A 49 -16.35 -0.18 8.28
N THR A 50 -16.93 -0.27 9.47
CA THR A 50 -16.73 0.72 10.54
C THR A 50 -15.52 0.35 11.41
N VAL A 51 -14.34 0.30 10.78
CA VAL A 51 -13.08 0.04 11.48
C VAL A 51 -12.64 1.31 12.21
N PRO A 52 -12.26 1.24 13.50
CA PRO A 52 -11.73 2.40 14.19
C PRO A 52 -10.38 2.81 13.60
N PHE A 53 -10.17 4.11 13.43
CA PHE A 53 -8.89 4.61 12.94
C PHE A 53 -7.94 4.93 14.09
N ILE A 54 -6.71 4.43 13.98
CA ILE A 54 -5.63 4.69 14.92
C ILE A 54 -4.40 5.14 14.12
N SER A 55 -3.95 6.37 14.38
CA SER A 55 -2.70 6.89 13.81
C SER A 55 -1.49 6.21 14.45
N GLN A 56 -0.48 5.87 13.66
CA GLN A 56 0.75 5.27 14.18
C GLN A 56 1.58 6.28 14.98
N LYS A 57 2.31 5.75 15.95
CA LYS A 57 3.57 6.39 16.38
C LYS A 57 4.65 6.22 15.31
N LYS A 58 5.77 6.90 15.47
CA LYS A 58 6.90 6.82 14.55
C LYS A 58 7.33 5.35 14.36
N LEU A 59 7.24 4.85 13.12
CA LEU A 59 7.58 3.48 12.71
C LEU A 59 6.65 2.36 13.22
N TYR A 60 5.45 2.67 13.73
CA TYR A 60 4.49 1.69 14.25
C TYR A 60 3.36 1.32 13.26
N CYS A 61 3.66 1.23 11.96
CA CYS A 61 2.63 0.97 10.95
C CYS A 61 1.93 -0.39 11.17
N SER A 62 2.68 -1.43 11.52
CA SER A 62 2.14 -2.77 11.77
C SER A 62 1.35 -2.80 13.07
N GLU A 63 1.87 -2.18 14.12
CA GLU A 63 1.25 -2.16 15.45
C GLU A 63 -0.07 -1.37 15.43
N ALA A 64 -0.08 -0.20 14.80
CA ALA A 64 -1.29 0.59 14.62
C ALA A 64 -2.34 -0.16 13.80
N SER A 65 -1.93 -0.81 12.70
CA SER A 65 -2.83 -1.62 11.88
C SER A 65 -3.44 -2.79 12.65
N ALA A 66 -2.64 -3.54 13.39
CA ALA A 66 -3.14 -4.63 14.24
C ALA A 66 -4.06 -4.12 15.34
N THR A 67 -3.75 -2.97 15.94
CA THR A 67 -4.59 -2.36 16.98
C THR A 67 -5.97 -1.98 16.40
N MET A 68 -6.03 -1.43 15.18
CA MET A 68 -7.30 -1.12 14.51
C MET A 68 -8.16 -2.37 14.31
N ILE A 69 -7.55 -3.47 13.87
CA ILE A 69 -8.25 -4.76 13.69
C ILE A 69 -8.72 -5.32 15.04
N LEU A 70 -7.85 -5.35 16.05
CA LEU A 70 -8.19 -5.85 17.38
C LEU A 70 -9.36 -5.08 17.98
N HIS A 71 -9.37 -3.75 17.83
CA HIS A 71 -10.49 -2.91 18.28
C HIS A 71 -11.77 -3.15 17.47
N TYR A 72 -11.65 -3.39 16.15
CA TYR A 72 -12.79 -3.75 15.31
C TYR A 72 -13.50 -5.01 15.84
N TYR A 73 -12.74 -6.00 16.29
CA TYR A 73 -13.25 -7.22 16.92
C TYR A 73 -13.47 -7.13 18.44
N GLY A 74 -13.55 -5.91 18.99
CA GLY A 74 -13.95 -5.68 20.38
C GLY A 74 -12.83 -5.72 21.42
N GLN A 75 -11.57 -5.93 21.03
CA GLN A 75 -10.40 -5.93 21.92
C GLN A 75 -9.89 -4.50 22.22
N ASN A 76 -10.80 -3.59 22.61
CA ASN A 76 -10.58 -2.14 22.70
C ASN A 76 -9.53 -1.70 23.74
N LYS A 77 -9.09 -2.60 24.61
CA LYS A 77 -8.07 -2.32 25.65
C LYS A 77 -6.64 -2.53 25.15
N ILE A 78 -6.45 -3.20 24.01
CA ILE A 78 -5.11 -3.44 23.46
C ILE A 78 -4.59 -2.16 22.84
N THR A 79 -3.37 -1.74 23.18
CA THR A 79 -2.74 -0.53 22.64
C THR A 79 -1.61 -0.87 21.67
N GLN A 80 -1.12 0.12 20.91
CA GLN A 80 0.05 -0.07 20.04
C GLN A 80 1.29 -0.56 20.80
N GLU A 81 1.49 -0.08 22.03
CA GLU A 81 2.60 -0.48 22.89
C GLU A 81 2.46 -1.95 23.29
N TYR A 82 1.24 -2.36 23.65
CA TYR A 82 0.97 -3.75 23.96
C TYR A 82 1.24 -4.65 22.75
N VAL A 83 0.81 -4.24 21.54
CA VAL A 83 1.10 -4.97 20.29
C VAL A 83 2.62 -5.04 20.05
N HIS A 84 3.33 -3.94 20.26
CA HIS A 84 4.79 -3.85 20.10
C HIS A 84 5.52 -4.83 21.02
N GLU A 85 5.13 -4.87 22.30
CA GLU A 85 5.78 -5.67 23.33
C GLU A 85 5.38 -7.15 23.31
N ASN A 86 4.13 -7.47 22.95
CA ASN A 86 3.53 -8.79 23.20
C ASN A 86 3.05 -9.52 21.95
N ILE A 87 2.93 -8.84 20.81
CA ILE A 87 2.50 -9.45 19.55
C ILE A 87 3.66 -9.42 18.55
N SER A 88 3.88 -8.31 17.85
CA SER A 88 4.97 -8.17 16.89
C SER A 88 5.04 -6.75 16.35
N ILE A 89 6.26 -6.32 16.05
CA ILE A 89 6.55 -5.09 15.27
C ILE A 89 6.56 -5.36 13.75
N ASN A 90 6.69 -6.63 13.36
CA ASN A 90 6.83 -7.07 11.98
C ASN A 90 5.55 -7.76 11.53
N PHE A 91 4.93 -7.25 10.46
CA PHE A 91 3.77 -7.87 9.81
C PHE A 91 3.99 -9.35 9.53
N GLU A 92 5.18 -9.71 9.02
CA GLU A 92 5.55 -11.07 8.61
C GLU A 92 5.72 -12.06 9.78
N LYS A 93 5.77 -11.55 11.02
CA LYS A 93 5.83 -12.36 12.25
C LYS A 93 4.60 -12.18 13.13
N MET A 94 3.62 -11.42 12.66
CA MET A 94 2.47 -11.01 13.46
C MET A 94 1.43 -12.11 13.60
N LEU A 95 1.30 -13.00 12.61
CA LEU A 95 0.25 -14.01 12.62
C LEU A 95 0.31 -14.95 13.84
N PRO A 96 1.41 -15.67 14.13
CA PRO A 96 1.39 -16.64 15.24
C PRO A 96 1.00 -16.07 16.62
N PRO A 97 1.42 -14.86 17.02
CA PRO A 97 0.96 -14.27 18.28
C PRO A 97 -0.43 -13.64 18.20
N LEU A 98 -0.91 -13.23 17.02
CA LEU A 98 -2.22 -12.62 16.81
C LEU A 98 -3.35 -13.65 16.89
N THR A 99 -3.10 -14.91 16.52
CA THR A 99 -4.08 -16.01 16.63
C THR A 99 -4.55 -16.31 18.06
N ARG A 100 -3.86 -15.77 19.08
CA ARG A 100 -4.32 -15.82 20.47
C ARG A 100 -5.56 -14.96 20.74
N TYR A 101 -5.88 -14.03 19.84
CA TYR A 101 -6.95 -13.04 20.00
C TYR A 101 -8.05 -13.19 18.96
N LEU A 102 -7.69 -13.56 17.73
CA LEU A 102 -8.57 -13.60 16.57
C LEU A 102 -8.28 -14.86 15.76
N ASP A 103 -9.30 -15.48 15.17
CA ASP A 103 -9.05 -16.49 14.15
C ASP A 103 -8.56 -15.77 12.88
N CYS A 104 -7.32 -16.05 12.48
CA CYS A 104 -6.68 -15.36 11.38
C CYS A 104 -5.65 -16.25 10.68
N SER A 105 -5.40 -15.96 9.40
CA SER A 105 -4.44 -16.67 8.56
C SER A 105 -3.68 -15.72 7.64
N TYR A 106 -2.52 -16.17 7.14
CA TYR A 106 -1.87 -15.51 6.01
C TYR A 106 -2.53 -16.01 4.73
N GLU A 107 -3.03 -15.09 3.92
CA GLU A 107 -3.67 -15.39 2.65
C GLU A 107 -2.99 -14.67 1.49
N ALA A 108 -3.00 -15.34 0.33
CA ALA A 108 -2.53 -14.78 -0.94
C ALA A 108 -3.74 -14.26 -1.74
N LEU A 109 -4.16 -13.03 -1.46
CA LEU A 109 -5.39 -12.49 -2.03
C LEU A 109 -5.20 -11.87 -3.42
N ARG A 110 -6.26 -11.93 -4.21
CA ARG A 110 -6.50 -11.08 -5.39
C ARG A 110 -7.60 -10.08 -5.04
N ILE A 111 -7.84 -9.10 -5.91
CA ILE A 111 -8.90 -8.08 -5.71
C ILE A 111 -10.25 -8.71 -5.37
N GLU A 112 -10.66 -9.78 -6.06
CA GLU A 112 -11.94 -10.42 -5.78
C GLU A 112 -11.97 -11.17 -4.43
N GLY A 113 -10.82 -11.70 -3.99
CA GLY A 113 -10.69 -12.23 -2.63
C GLY A 113 -10.85 -11.12 -1.60
N LEU A 114 -10.17 -9.98 -1.80
CA LEU A 114 -10.28 -8.81 -0.94
C LEU A 114 -11.73 -8.32 -0.82
N LYS A 115 -12.45 -8.21 -1.94
CA LYS A 115 -13.86 -7.79 -1.92
C LYS A 115 -14.75 -8.78 -1.17
N ARG A 116 -14.46 -10.09 -1.25
CA ARG A 116 -15.22 -11.11 -0.54
C ARG A 116 -15.10 -10.93 0.98
N GLU A 117 -13.90 -10.81 1.53
CA GLU A 117 -13.72 -10.59 2.99
C GLU A 117 -14.49 -9.32 3.42
N ILE A 118 -14.34 -8.22 2.67
CA ILE A 118 -15.04 -6.96 2.97
C ILE A 118 -16.58 -7.12 2.90
N ASN A 119 -17.09 -7.99 2.04
CA ASN A 119 -18.51 -8.29 1.96
C ASN A 119 -19.01 -9.09 3.16
N GLU A 120 -18.20 -10.03 3.64
CA GLU A 120 -18.43 -10.87 4.82
C GLU A 120 -18.35 -10.08 6.13
N GLY A 121 -17.64 -8.95 6.12
CA GLY A 121 -17.53 -8.04 7.26
C GLY A 121 -16.10 -7.86 7.75
N ASP A 122 -15.13 -8.48 7.08
CA ASP A 122 -13.81 -8.65 7.62
C ASP A 122 -12.81 -7.68 6.97
N PRO A 123 -12.24 -6.74 7.74
CA PRO A 123 -11.18 -5.88 7.24
C PRO A 123 -9.89 -6.67 7.04
N ILE A 124 -9.03 -6.23 6.14
CA ILE A 124 -7.81 -6.98 5.78
C ILE A 124 -6.58 -6.17 6.14
N MET A 125 -5.59 -6.78 6.79
CA MET A 125 -4.27 -6.17 6.89
C MET A 125 -3.44 -6.56 5.67
N ILE A 126 -2.87 -5.58 4.99
CA ILE A 126 -2.05 -5.81 3.81
C ILE A 126 -0.65 -5.22 3.97
N ARG A 127 0.31 -5.82 3.28
CA ARG A 127 1.70 -5.36 3.25
C ARG A 127 2.01 -4.72 1.90
N LEU A 128 2.32 -3.42 1.93
CA LEU A 128 2.74 -2.64 0.77
C LEU A 128 4.26 -2.50 0.72
N LEU A 129 4.80 -2.33 -0.47
CA LEU A 129 6.17 -1.92 -0.76
C LEU A 129 6.11 -0.59 -1.52
N ILE A 130 6.49 0.50 -0.85
CA ILE A 130 6.48 1.86 -1.40
C ILE A 130 7.94 2.28 -1.60
N GLY A 131 8.40 2.24 -2.85
CA GLY A 131 9.84 2.28 -3.13
C GLY A 131 10.52 1.07 -2.50
N GLU A 132 11.44 1.29 -1.57
CA GLU A 132 12.13 0.22 -0.83
C GLU A 132 11.54 0.01 0.59
N VAL A 133 10.54 0.80 0.98
CA VAL A 133 9.99 0.79 2.34
C VAL A 133 8.76 -0.11 2.39
N ARG A 134 8.76 -1.05 3.34
CA ARG A 134 7.58 -1.87 3.64
C ARG A 134 6.64 -1.14 4.58
N HIS A 135 5.36 -1.05 4.22
CA HIS A 135 4.33 -0.34 4.97
C HIS A 135 3.11 -1.24 5.19
N THR A 136 2.54 -1.21 6.39
CA THR A 136 1.34 -1.98 6.73
C THR A 136 0.15 -1.04 6.81
N VAL A 137 -0.94 -1.42 6.14
CA VAL A 137 -2.19 -0.66 6.14
C VAL A 137 -3.38 -1.61 6.30
N VAL A 138 -4.56 -1.06 6.60
CA VAL A 138 -5.80 -1.82 6.72
C VAL A 138 -6.75 -1.46 5.58
N VAL A 139 -7.18 -2.45 4.81
CA VAL A 139 -8.28 -2.31 3.85
C VAL A 139 -9.59 -2.41 4.62
N VAL A 140 -10.42 -1.37 4.49
CA VAL A 140 -11.68 -1.23 5.24
C VAL A 140 -12.90 -1.18 4.33
N GLY A 141 -12.71 -1.16 3.02
CA GLY A 141 -13.79 -1.02 2.06
C GLY A 141 -13.32 -1.04 0.62
N TYR A 142 -14.28 -0.92 -0.30
CA TYR A 142 -14.00 -0.76 -1.71
C TYR A 142 -15.11 0.02 -2.43
N LYS A 143 -14.78 0.52 -3.62
CA LYS A 143 -15.68 1.03 -4.66
C LYS A 143 -15.43 0.28 -5.96
N THR A 144 -16.16 0.64 -7.01
CA THR A 144 -16.06 0.01 -8.34
C THR A 144 -14.62 -0.14 -8.83
N GLU A 145 -13.76 0.87 -8.68
CA GLU A 145 -12.39 0.90 -9.23
C GLU A 145 -11.28 1.15 -8.18
N SER A 146 -11.61 1.04 -6.89
CA SER A 146 -10.66 1.38 -5.82
C SER A 146 -10.92 0.63 -4.53
N VAL A 147 -9.87 0.49 -3.71
CA VAL A 147 -9.97 0.12 -2.31
C VAL A 147 -10.03 1.37 -1.43
N ILE A 148 -10.65 1.21 -0.26
CA ILE A 148 -10.66 2.19 0.82
C ILE A 148 -9.74 1.69 1.93
N ILE A 149 -8.76 2.49 2.30
CA ILE A 149 -7.68 2.13 3.22
C ILE A 149 -7.71 3.03 4.47
N HIS A 150 -7.44 2.45 5.62
CA HIS A 150 -6.88 3.16 6.77
C HIS A 150 -5.36 3.01 6.71
N ASP A 151 -4.67 4.12 6.42
CA ASP A 151 -3.22 4.18 6.46
C ASP A 151 -2.82 4.84 7.78
N PRO A 152 -2.16 4.12 8.69
CA PRO A 152 -1.87 4.65 10.01
C PRO A 152 -0.90 5.84 9.98
N GLU A 153 -0.11 6.04 8.92
CA GLU A 153 0.75 7.23 8.75
C GLU A 153 0.00 8.41 8.13
N ARG A 154 -1.02 8.16 7.29
CA ARG A 154 -1.64 9.19 6.44
C ARG A 154 -3.04 9.59 6.85
N GLY A 155 -3.86 8.66 7.34
CA GLY A 155 -5.24 8.94 7.71
C GLY A 155 -6.23 7.82 7.41
N LYS A 156 -7.49 8.09 7.75
CA LYS A 156 -8.63 7.17 7.55
C LYS A 156 -9.30 7.38 6.20
N ASN A 157 -9.95 6.33 5.72
CA ASN A 157 -10.79 6.32 4.51
C ASN A 157 -10.08 6.98 3.32
N LEU A 158 -8.90 6.47 2.97
CA LEU A 158 -8.13 6.92 1.82
C LEU A 158 -8.45 6.05 0.60
N LYS A 159 -8.65 6.67 -0.56
CA LYS A 159 -8.98 5.96 -1.81
C LYS A 159 -7.70 5.61 -2.55
N MET A 160 -7.50 4.34 -2.89
CA MET A 160 -6.40 3.88 -3.75
C MET A 160 -6.99 3.07 -4.91
N SER A 161 -6.64 3.41 -6.16
CA SER A 161 -7.10 2.62 -7.31
C SER A 161 -6.57 1.18 -7.23
N TYR A 162 -7.28 0.23 -7.83
CA TYR A 162 -6.80 -1.16 -7.86
C TYR A 162 -5.46 -1.30 -8.58
N GLU A 163 -5.25 -0.52 -9.65
CA GLU A 163 -3.96 -0.46 -10.35
C GLU A 163 -2.83 -0.04 -9.40
N THR A 164 -3.01 1.07 -8.67
CA THR A 164 -2.02 1.54 -7.70
C THR A 164 -1.82 0.53 -6.59
N LEU A 165 -2.88 -0.09 -6.08
CA LEU A 165 -2.78 -1.14 -5.07
C LEU A 165 -1.90 -2.29 -5.57
N LEU A 166 -2.21 -2.86 -6.74
CA LEU A 166 -1.51 -4.02 -7.29
C LEU A 166 -0.02 -3.73 -7.57
N ASN A 167 0.31 -2.48 -7.92
CA ASN A 167 1.70 -2.07 -8.12
C ASN A 167 2.52 -2.02 -6.82
N HIS A 168 1.88 -1.91 -5.65
CA HIS A 168 2.57 -1.75 -4.36
C HIS A 168 2.29 -2.90 -3.38
N TRP A 169 1.21 -3.65 -3.55
CA TRP A 169 0.88 -4.78 -2.68
C TRP A 169 1.89 -5.89 -2.89
N ILE A 170 2.55 -6.34 -1.83
CA ILE A 170 3.64 -7.32 -1.97
C ILE A 170 3.08 -8.63 -2.55
N PRO A 171 3.53 -9.06 -3.73
CA PRO A 171 3.06 -10.30 -4.35
C PRO A 171 3.62 -11.53 -3.62
N VAL A 172 2.80 -12.58 -3.53
CA VAL A 172 3.18 -13.91 -3.00
C VAL A 172 2.45 -15.01 -3.76
N ASN A 173 3.15 -16.06 -4.17
CA ASN A 173 2.59 -17.22 -4.87
C ASN A 173 1.56 -16.82 -5.95
N SER A 174 0.26 -17.06 -5.68
CA SER A 174 -0.88 -16.85 -6.59
C SER A 174 -1.62 -15.52 -6.39
N GLY A 175 -1.18 -14.65 -5.48
CA GLY A 175 -1.84 -13.40 -5.09
C GLY A 175 -0.90 -12.43 -4.37
N HIS A 176 -1.40 -11.78 -3.33
CA HIS A 176 -0.68 -10.75 -2.60
C HIS A 176 -0.83 -10.91 -1.08
N MET A 177 0.22 -10.52 -0.36
CA MET A 177 0.41 -10.84 1.04
C MET A 177 -0.60 -10.13 1.93
N SER A 178 -1.41 -10.92 2.63
CA SER A 178 -2.55 -10.44 3.45
C SER A 178 -2.62 -11.21 4.76
N ILE A 179 -3.16 -10.58 5.80
CA ILE A 179 -3.75 -11.28 6.93
C ILE A 179 -5.26 -11.05 6.86
N THR A 180 -6.02 -12.13 6.85
CA THR A 180 -7.49 -12.16 6.91
C THR A 180 -7.95 -12.68 8.27
N PHE A 181 -9.21 -12.47 8.59
CA PHE A 181 -9.79 -12.75 9.91
C PHE A 181 -11.15 -13.40 9.69
N ASN A 182 -11.46 -14.46 10.43
CA ASN A 182 -12.71 -15.22 10.37
C ASN A 182 -13.34 -15.38 11.76
#